data_AF-A0ABD1E0I1-F1
#
_entry.id   AF-A0ABD1E0I1-F1
#
_cell.length_a   1.000
_cell.length_b   1.000
_cell.length_c   1.000
_cell.angle_alpha   90.00
_cell.angle_beta   90.00
_cell.angle_gamma   90.00
#
_symmetry.space_group_name_H-M   'P 1'
#
loop_
_entity.id
_entity.type
_entity.pdbx_description
1 polymer ?
#
loop_
_entity_poly.entity_id
_entity_poly.type
_entity_poly.pdbx_seq_one_letter_code
_entity_poly.pdbx_strand_id
1 'polypeptide(L)'
;MPKPLSRASKELVASLIRYFEKEKDAGGPLLPLTAVRERIATALNLNISTVSTISKAVKNNEVLSKQNITLKTLHQKLKDRMLFSGCQSSLHTLLKELGFKWQKDNPRRGLMELPDIVLRERQHREIMMSDKRYDVQRLIR
;
A
#
# COMPACT_ATOMS: atom_id res chain seq x y z
N MET A 1 -19.14 -9.84 -21.74
CA MET A 1 -19.48 -8.61 -21.00
C MET A 1 -18.27 -8.14 -20.21
N PRO A 2 -18.01 -6.82 -20.11
CA PRO A 2 -16.89 -6.31 -19.31
C PRO A 2 -17.09 -6.67 -17.83
N LYS A 3 -15.99 -7.00 -17.15
CA LYS A 3 -16.02 -7.41 -15.74
C LYS A 3 -16.50 -6.23 -14.89
N PRO A 4 -17.42 -6.44 -13.93
CA PRO A 4 -17.89 -5.34 -13.07
C PRO A 4 -16.75 -4.78 -12.23
N LEU A 5 -16.69 -3.45 -12.12
CA LEU A 5 -15.73 -2.74 -11.27
C LEU A 5 -15.95 -3.11 -9.80
N SER A 6 -14.84 -3.20 -9.05
CA SER A 6 -14.87 -3.42 -7.60
C SER A 6 -15.53 -2.22 -6.88
N ARG A 7 -16.07 -2.45 -5.67
CA ARG A 7 -16.65 -1.39 -4.85
C ARG A 7 -15.68 -0.22 -4.62
N ALA A 8 -14.45 -0.53 -4.21
CA ALA A 8 -13.42 0.49 -3.97
C ALA A 8 -13.11 1.30 -5.24
N SER A 9 -13.04 0.63 -6.40
CA SER A 9 -12.84 1.32 -7.68
C SER A 9 -14.00 2.26 -8.00
N LYS A 10 -15.25 1.86 -7.72
CA LYS A 10 -16.43 2.71 -7.90
C LYS A 10 -16.40 3.94 -6.98
N GLU A 11 -15.95 3.79 -5.73
CA GLU A 11 -15.82 4.91 -4.78
C GLU A 11 -14.76 5.93 -5.22
N LEU A 12 -13.64 5.46 -5.77
CA LEU A 12 -12.63 6.35 -6.36
C LEU A 12 -13.17 7.10 -7.57
N VAL A 13 -13.86 6.41 -8.49
CA VAL A 13 -14.49 7.03 -9.66
C VAL A 13 -15.53 8.06 -9.25
N ALA A 14 -16.37 7.77 -8.23
CA ALA A 14 -17.34 8.71 -7.71
C ALA A 14 -16.68 9.95 -7.08
N SER A 15 -15.51 9.81 -6.46
CA SER A 15 -14.75 10.95 -5.91
C SER A 15 -14.18 11.84 -7.02
N LEU A 16 -13.66 11.23 -8.09
CA LEU A 16 -13.20 11.96 -9.27
C LEU A 16 -14.33 12.75 -9.93
N ILE A 17 -15.49 12.12 -10.16
CA ILE A 17 -16.65 12.77 -10.77
C ILE A 17 -17.02 14.02 -9.96
N ARG A 18 -17.16 13.88 -8.64
CA ARG A 18 -17.50 15.00 -7.75
C ARG A 18 -16.46 16.12 -7.79
N TYR A 19 -15.17 15.79 -7.90
CA TYR A 19 -14.11 16.80 -7.98
C TYR A 19 -14.19 17.58 -9.30
N PHE A 20 -14.36 16.90 -10.42
CA PHE A 20 -14.44 17.55 -11.74
C PHE A 20 -15.74 18.32 -11.95
N GLU A 21 -16.86 17.86 -11.39
CA GLU A 21 -18.11 18.63 -11.38
C GLU A 21 -17.92 19.96 -10.65
N LYS A 22 -17.23 19.95 -9.50
CA LYS A 22 -16.88 21.19 -8.78
C LYS A 22 -15.95 22.10 -9.58
N GLU A 23 -14.96 21.56 -10.29
CA GLU A 23 -14.10 22.35 -11.20
C GLU A 23 -14.93 22.98 -12.33
N LYS A 24 -15.86 22.23 -12.91
CA LYS A 24 -16.78 22.74 -13.94
C LYS A 24 -17.66 23.87 -13.39
N ASP A 25 -18.24 23.69 -12.21
CA ASP A 25 -19.14 24.69 -11.60
C ASP A 25 -18.36 25.94 -11.15
N ALA A 26 -17.09 25.80 -10.79
CA ALA A 26 -16.19 26.92 -10.47
C ALA A 26 -15.67 27.67 -11.71
N GLY A 27 -15.97 27.19 -12.93
CA GLY A 27 -15.51 27.80 -14.18
C GLY A 27 -14.00 27.63 -14.44
N GLY A 28 -13.34 26.70 -13.75
CA GLY A 28 -11.91 26.49 -13.89
C GLY A 28 -11.30 25.52 -12.88
N PRO A 29 -9.98 25.24 -13.01
CA PRO A 29 -9.29 24.35 -12.09
C PRO A 29 -9.32 24.90 -10.65
N LEU A 30 -9.78 24.08 -9.70
CA LEU A 30 -9.79 24.42 -8.26
C LEU A 30 -8.35 24.56 -7.71
N LEU A 31 -7.43 23.85 -8.35
CA LEU A 31 -6.00 23.88 -8.08
C LEU A 31 -5.26 24.04 -9.40
N PRO A 32 -4.10 24.72 -9.42
CA PRO A 32 -3.31 24.90 -10.63
C PRO A 32 -2.96 23.58 -11.31
N LEU A 33 -3.01 23.53 -12.64
CA LEU A 33 -2.65 22.33 -13.41
C LEU A 33 -1.22 21.84 -13.11
N THR A 34 -0.33 22.75 -12.70
CA THR A 34 1.05 22.47 -12.30
C THR A 34 1.15 21.70 -10.98
N ALA A 35 0.16 21.85 -10.08
CA ALA A 35 0.08 21.17 -8.78
C ALA A 35 -0.52 19.76 -8.90
N VAL A 36 0.08 18.93 -9.76
CA VAL A 36 -0.48 17.63 -10.16
C VAL A 36 -0.72 16.71 -8.96
N ARG A 37 0.17 16.69 -7.97
CA ARG A 37 0.08 15.78 -6.81
C ARG A 37 -1.06 16.17 -5.87
N GLU A 38 -1.19 17.46 -5.62
CA GLU A 38 -2.22 18.08 -4.79
C GLU A 38 -3.61 17.86 -5.40
N ARG A 39 -3.70 17.97 -6.73
CA ARG A 39 -4.93 17.66 -7.48
C ARG A 39 -5.32 16.19 -7.36
N ILE A 40 -4.38 15.27 -7.52
CA ILE A 40 -4.65 13.83 -7.37
C ILE A 40 -5.09 13.51 -5.93
N ALA A 41 -4.40 14.08 -4.94
CA ALA A 41 -4.71 13.88 -3.53
C ALA A 41 -6.14 14.35 -3.18
N THR A 42 -6.51 15.54 -3.64
CA THR A 42 -7.85 16.11 -3.42
C THR A 42 -8.94 15.38 -4.21
N ALA A 43 -8.69 15.06 -5.49
CA ALA A 43 -9.69 14.42 -6.34
C ALA A 43 -9.99 12.96 -5.92
N LEU A 44 -8.99 12.23 -5.43
CA LEU A 44 -9.14 10.84 -4.98
C LEU A 44 -9.31 10.70 -3.45
N ASN A 45 -9.30 11.81 -2.71
CA ASN A 45 -9.26 11.82 -1.23
C ASN A 45 -8.14 10.94 -0.66
N LEU A 46 -6.94 11.05 -1.23
CA LEU A 46 -5.76 10.32 -0.79
C LEU A 46 -4.79 11.23 -0.03
N ASN A 47 -3.98 10.63 0.84
CA ASN A 47 -2.89 11.36 1.48
C ASN A 47 -1.82 11.73 0.43
N ILE A 48 -1.35 12.98 0.46
CA ILE A 48 -0.34 13.47 -0.48
C ILE A 48 0.98 12.68 -0.42
N SER A 49 1.30 12.09 0.73
CA SER A 49 2.45 11.20 0.90
C SER A 49 2.28 9.87 0.13
N THR A 50 1.06 9.32 0.10
CA THR A 50 0.71 8.15 -0.72
C THR A 50 0.87 8.48 -2.20
N VAL A 51 0.33 9.61 -2.65
CA VAL A 51 0.47 10.08 -4.04
C VAL A 51 1.93 10.30 -4.41
N SER A 52 2.73 10.89 -3.52
CA SER A 52 4.17 11.10 -3.73
C SER A 52 4.94 9.79 -3.86
N THR A 53 4.60 8.78 -3.06
CA THR A 53 5.21 7.46 -3.12
C THR A 53 4.88 6.76 -4.44
N ILE A 54 3.62 6.79 -4.86
CA ILE A 54 3.17 6.24 -6.14
C ILE A 54 3.83 6.98 -7.31
N SER A 55 3.87 8.31 -7.27
CA SER A 55 4.53 9.14 -8.28
C SER A 55 6.01 8.79 -8.45
N LYS A 56 6.75 8.54 -7.36
CA LYS A 56 8.13 8.06 -7.40
C LYS A 56 8.23 6.66 -8.03
N ALA A 57 7.37 5.73 -7.63
CA ALA A 57 7.35 4.38 -8.18
C ALA A 57 7.09 4.39 -9.70
N VAL A 58 6.12 5.19 -10.16
CA VAL A 58 5.83 5.37 -11.59
C VAL A 58 7.02 5.97 -12.33
N LYS A 59 7.65 7.02 -11.79
CA LYS A 59 8.86 7.62 -12.39
C LYS A 59 10.02 6.63 -12.51
N ASN A 60 10.13 5.70 -11.56
CA ASN A 60 11.16 4.67 -11.53
C ASN A 60 10.78 3.43 -12.36
N ASN A 61 9.64 3.42 -13.06
CA ASN A 61 9.07 2.25 -13.74
C ASN A 61 8.91 1.02 -12.81
N GLU A 62 8.75 1.24 -11.50
CA GLU A 62 8.46 0.16 -10.56
C GLU A 62 6.99 -0.25 -10.74
N VAL A 63 6.76 -1.52 -11.11
CA VAL A 63 5.41 -2.10 -11.11
C VAL A 63 4.88 -2.07 -9.67
N LEU A 64 3.76 -1.37 -9.46
CA LEU A 64 3.11 -1.20 -8.15
C LEU A 64 2.61 -2.51 -7.51
N SER A 65 2.80 -3.66 -8.15
CA SER A 65 2.50 -4.98 -7.60
C SER A 65 3.74 -5.61 -6.98
N LYS A 66 4.20 -5.12 -5.83
CA LYS A 66 5.12 -5.90 -4.97
C LYS A 66 4.34 -6.97 -4.20
N GLN A 67 3.77 -7.95 -4.91
CA GLN A 67 3.49 -9.23 -4.25
C GLN A 67 4.83 -9.97 -4.16
N ASN A 68 5.40 -10.02 -2.96
CA ASN A 68 6.52 -10.91 -2.67
C ASN A 68 5.99 -12.34 -2.76
N ILE A 69 6.17 -12.98 -3.91
CA ILE A 69 5.75 -14.37 -4.11
C ILE A 69 6.81 -15.26 -3.46
N THR A 70 6.41 -15.98 -2.41
CA THR A 70 7.25 -17.04 -1.83
C THR A 70 7.18 -18.29 -2.69
N LEU A 71 8.24 -19.12 -2.66
CA LEU A 71 8.28 -20.38 -3.40
C LEU A 71 7.05 -21.28 -3.12
N LYS A 72 6.56 -21.30 -1.86
CA LYS A 72 5.34 -22.03 -1.48
C LYS A 72 4.11 -21.50 -2.20
N THR A 73 3.91 -20.18 -2.19
CA THR A 73 2.77 -19.56 -2.87
C THR A 73 2.83 -19.72 -4.39
N LEU A 74 4.04 -19.71 -4.96
CA LEU A 74 4.25 -19.98 -6.38
C LEU A 74 3.89 -21.43 -6.72
N HIS A 75 4.38 -22.39 -5.93
CA HIS A 75 4.09 -23.81 -6.11
C HIS A 75 2.60 -24.10 -6.07
N GLN A 76 1.89 -23.55 -5.07
CA GLN A 76 0.45 -23.72 -4.98
C GLN A 76 -0.28 -23.14 -6.20
N LYS A 77 0.04 -21.91 -6.61
CA LYS A 77 -0.59 -21.28 -7.78
C LYS A 77 -0.34 -22.05 -9.08
N LEU A 78 0.85 -22.64 -9.25
CA LEU A 78 1.17 -23.45 -10.42
C LEU A 78 0.45 -24.81 -10.40
N LYS A 79 0.32 -25.40 -9.23
CA LYS A 79 -0.43 -26.65 -9.02
C LYS A 79 -1.93 -26.45 -9.27
N ASP A 80 -2.51 -25.37 -8.76
CA ASP A 80 -3.92 -25.02 -8.95
C ASP A 80 -4.27 -24.80 -10.43
N ARG A 81 -3.30 -24.32 -11.23
CA ARG A 81 -3.44 -24.13 -12.68
C ARG A 81 -3.06 -25.36 -13.50
N MET A 82 -2.71 -26.47 -12.84
CA MET A 82 -2.22 -27.71 -13.47
C MET A 82 -0.99 -27.49 -14.37
N LEU A 83 -0.20 -26.45 -14.13
CA LEU A 83 1.01 -26.12 -14.91
C LEU A 83 2.25 -26.85 -14.39
N PHE A 84 2.24 -27.28 -13.12
CA PHE A 84 3.35 -27.97 -12.49
C PHE A 84 2.84 -28.96 -11.44
N SER A 85 3.22 -30.23 -11.59
CA SER A 85 2.80 -31.34 -10.71
C SER A 85 3.89 -31.83 -9.76
N GLY A 86 5.14 -31.36 -9.93
CA GLY A 86 6.27 -31.75 -9.08
C GLY A 86 6.19 -31.19 -7.66
N CYS A 87 7.15 -31.55 -6.81
CA CYS A 87 7.24 -31.04 -5.45
C CYS A 87 7.89 -29.64 -5.40
N GLN A 88 7.78 -28.97 -4.26
CA GLN A 88 8.33 -27.61 -4.07
C GLN A 88 9.86 -27.57 -4.30
N SER A 89 10.58 -28.63 -3.92
CA SER A 89 12.03 -28.74 -4.14
C SER A 89 12.39 -28.86 -5.62
N SER A 90 11.63 -29.66 -6.38
CA SER A 90 11.79 -29.75 -7.84
C SER A 90 11.52 -28.41 -8.51
N LEU A 91 10.50 -27.68 -8.06
CA LEU A 91 10.22 -26.33 -8.56
C LEU A 91 11.41 -25.39 -8.30
N HIS A 92 12.01 -25.46 -7.12
CA HIS A 92 13.16 -24.64 -6.77
C HIS A 92 14.37 -24.91 -7.67
N THR A 93 14.67 -26.19 -7.95
CA THR A 93 15.74 -26.57 -8.87
C THR A 93 15.47 -26.09 -10.29
N LEU A 94 14.25 -26.32 -10.79
CA LEU A 94 13.84 -25.90 -12.12
C LEU A 94 13.92 -24.37 -12.27
N LEU A 95 13.50 -23.61 -11.26
CA LEU A 95 13.62 -22.15 -11.27
C LEU A 95 15.09 -21.70 -11.30
N LYS A 96 15.99 -22.39 -10.58
CA LYS A 96 17.42 -22.10 -10.66
C LYS A 96 18.00 -22.42 -12.05
N GLU A 97 17.62 -23.54 -12.64
CA GLU A 97 18.05 -23.93 -13.99
C GLU A 97 17.57 -22.95 -15.06
N LEU A 98 16.36 -22.41 -14.91
CA LEU A 98 15.82 -21.33 -15.75
C LEU A 98 16.46 -19.95 -15.47
N GLY A 99 17.39 -19.85 -14.51
CA GLY A 99 18.13 -18.62 -14.21
C GLY A 99 17.43 -17.66 -13.23
N PHE A 100 16.36 -18.07 -12.55
CA PHE A 100 15.73 -17.25 -11.52
C PHE A 100 16.61 -17.16 -10.27
N LYS A 101 16.77 -15.93 -9.74
CA LYS A 101 17.54 -15.65 -8.51
C LYS A 101 16.61 -15.19 -7.40
N TRP A 102 16.74 -15.80 -6.22
CA TRP A 102 16.02 -15.39 -5.02
C TRP A 102 16.68 -14.16 -4.41
N GLN A 103 15.91 -13.08 -4.25
CA GLN A 103 16.36 -11.89 -3.53
C GLN A 103 15.87 -11.98 -2.08
N LYS A 104 16.79 -11.77 -1.13
CA LYS A 104 16.42 -11.66 0.29
C LYS A 104 15.58 -10.39 0.50
N ASP A 105 14.50 -10.51 1.27
CA ASP A 105 13.71 -9.33 1.66
C ASP A 105 14.58 -8.40 2.53
N ASN A 106 14.22 -7.12 2.57
CA ASN A 106 14.98 -6.12 3.30
C ASN A 106 14.89 -6.41 4.81
N PRO A 107 16.01 -6.74 5.49
CA PRO A 107 16.00 -7.16 6.89
C PRO A 107 15.50 -6.06 7.84
N ARG A 108 15.57 -4.79 7.41
CA ARG A 108 15.05 -3.65 8.18
C ARG A 108 13.53 -3.72 8.39
N ARG A 109 12.79 -4.47 7.57
CA ARG A 109 11.33 -4.67 7.74
C ARG A 109 10.99 -5.42 9.02
N GLY A 110 11.84 -6.34 9.48
CA GLY A 110 11.65 -7.06 10.75
C GLY A 110 12.14 -6.28 11.99
N LEU A 111 12.93 -5.22 11.77
CA LEU A 111 13.45 -4.33 12.81
C LEU A 111 12.59 -3.06 12.98
N MET A 112 11.78 -2.71 11.97
CA MET A 112 10.78 -1.66 12.10
C MET A 112 9.57 -2.22 12.84
N GLU A 113 9.08 -1.48 13.83
CA GLU A 113 7.76 -1.75 14.39
C GLU A 113 6.72 -1.75 13.28
N LEU A 114 5.90 -2.79 13.24
CA LEU A 114 4.81 -2.87 12.26
C LEU A 114 3.88 -1.65 12.46
N PRO A 115 3.33 -1.07 11.39
CA PRO A 115 2.47 0.12 11.50
C PRO A 115 1.33 -0.05 12.51
N ASP A 116 0.77 -1.25 12.63
CA ASP A 116 -0.28 -1.58 13.58
C ASP A 116 0.18 -1.56 15.04
N ILE A 117 1.46 -1.89 15.29
CA ILE A 117 2.09 -1.81 16.62
C ILE A 117 2.34 -0.35 16.97
N VAL A 118 2.93 0.43 16.06
CA VAL A 118 3.14 1.88 16.23
C VAL A 118 1.82 2.61 16.50
N LEU A 119 0.75 2.24 15.78
CA LEU A 119 -0.58 2.81 15.96
C LEU A 119 -1.15 2.48 17.34
N ARG A 120 -1.04 1.22 17.78
CA ARG A 120 -1.47 0.79 19.13
C ARG A 120 -0.70 1.52 20.22
N GLU A 121 0.60 1.67 20.07
CA GLU A 121 1.40 2.41 21.05
C GLU A 121 1.00 3.87 21.14
N ARG A 122 0.79 4.53 19.99
CA ARG A 122 0.30 5.91 19.95
C ARG A 122 -1.05 6.01 20.67
N GLN A 123 -2.00 5.14 20.33
CA GLN A 123 -3.33 5.11 20.95
C GLN A 123 -3.24 4.87 22.46
N HIS A 124 -2.39 3.94 22.90
CA HIS A 124 -2.15 3.67 24.30
C HIS A 124 -1.55 4.88 25.02
N ARG A 125 -0.57 5.58 24.41
CA ARG A 125 -0.01 6.83 24.96
C ARG A 125 -1.07 7.94 25.05
N GLU A 126 -1.92 8.09 24.04
CA GLU A 126 -3.02 9.06 24.05
C GLU A 126 -4.04 8.74 25.15
N ILE A 127 -4.41 7.47 25.31
CA ILE A 127 -5.30 7.01 26.40
C ILE A 127 -4.65 7.31 27.76
N MET A 128 -3.38 6.95 27.94
CA MET A 128 -2.61 7.21 29.16
C MET A 128 -2.46 8.71 29.47
N MET A 129 -2.36 9.56 28.45
CA MET A 129 -2.29 11.03 28.60
C MET A 129 -3.66 11.68 28.80
N SER A 130 -4.76 11.01 28.44
CA SER A 130 -6.13 11.50 28.63
C SER A 130 -6.73 11.13 29.99
N ASP A 131 -6.16 10.12 30.67
CA ASP A 131 -6.61 9.67 31.98
C ASP A 131 -5.98 10.55 33.08
N LYS A 132 -6.82 11.40 33.71
CA LYS A 132 -6.46 12.32 34.78
C LYS A 132 -5.91 11.64 36.04
N ARG A 133 -5.90 10.31 36.10
CA ARG A 133 -5.29 9.51 37.19
C ARG A 133 -3.79 9.28 37.03
N TYR A 134 -3.22 9.53 35.84
CA TYR A 134 -1.77 9.44 35.59
C TYR A 134 -1.02 10.75 35.89
N ASP A 135 -1.68 11.73 36.50
CA ASP A 135 -1.06 12.98 36.98
C ASP A 135 -0.72 12.91 38.48
N VAL A 136 -0.24 11.75 38.91
CA VAL A 136 0.38 11.58 40.23
C VAL A 136 1.61 10.70 40.06
N GLN A 137 2.75 11.38 40.07
CA GLN A 137 4.09 10.82 40.26
C GLN A 137 4.84 10.33 39.01
N ARG A 138 5.39 11.29 38.26
CA ARG A 138 6.85 11.31 38.10
C ARG A 138 7.46 12.04 39.31
N LEU A 139 7.33 11.40 40.46
CA LEU A 139 7.94 11.77 41.73
C LEU A 139 9.09 10.76 41.90
N ILE A 140 10.27 11.30 42.20
CA ILE A 140 11.52 10.63 42.56
C ILE A 140 12.48 10.29 41.37
N ARG A 141 13.50 11.17 41.27
CA ARG A 141 14.82 11.08 40.63
C ARG A 141 14.95 11.07 39.11
#